data_AF-A0A6C2UP70-F1
#
_entry.id   AF-A0A6C2UP70-F1
#
_cell.length_a   1.000
_cell.length_b   1.000
_cell.length_c   1.000
_cell.angle_alpha   90.00
_cell.angle_beta   90.00
_cell.angle_gamma   90.00
#
_symmetry.space_group_name_H-M   'P 1'
#
loop_
_entity.id
_entity.type
_entity.pdbx_description
1 polymer ?
#
loop_
_entity_poly.entity_id
_entity_poly.type
_entity_poly.pdbx_seq_one_letter_code
_entity_poly.pdbx_strand_id
1 'polypeptide(L)' 'MTTNPAGKGTKTIGINMKLDMANELERRAKSMQISTGAYCKIILGQWIDSKKKLKLQEK' A
#
# COMPACT_ATOMS: atom_id res chain seq x y z
N MET A 1 10.63 9.18 -17.90
CA MET A 1 9.51 9.07 -16.95
C MET A 1 9.77 10.04 -15.80
N THR A 2 8.95 11.08 -15.66
CA THR A 2 9.03 12.00 -14.53
C THR A 2 8.45 11.32 -13.30
N THR A 3 9.30 10.90 -12.38
CA THR A 3 8.91 10.51 -11.03
C THR A 3 8.56 11.79 -10.26
N ASN A 4 7.26 12.00 -9.98
CA ASN A 4 6.84 13.11 -9.13
C ASN A 4 7.59 13.07 -7.80
N PRO A 5 8.00 14.24 -7.25
CA PRO A 5 8.83 14.29 -6.06
C PRO A 5 8.00 13.81 -4.89
N ALA A 6 8.37 12.65 -4.35
CA ALA A 6 7.92 12.23 -3.04
C ALA A 6 8.27 13.37 -2.06
N GLY A 7 7.27 13.90 -1.33
CA GLY A 7 7.46 15.07 -0.47
C GLY A 7 8.67 14.96 0.44
N LYS A 8 9.33 16.08 0.75
CA LYS A 8 10.56 16.14 1.57
C LYS A 8 10.40 15.27 2.83
N GLY A 9 11.23 14.23 2.95
CA GLY A 9 11.20 13.27 4.07
C GLY A 9 10.44 11.97 3.84
N THR A 10 9.89 11.75 2.64
CA THR A 10 9.26 10.47 2.29
C THR A 10 10.26 9.49 1.67
N LYS A 11 10.12 8.20 2.00
CA LYS A 11 10.90 7.12 1.40
C LYS A 11 9.99 6.27 0.51
N THR A 12 10.47 5.94 -0.68
CA THR A 12 9.81 4.98 -1.57
C THR A 12 10.14 3.57 -1.11
N ILE A 13 9.11 2.73 -0.97
CA ILE A 13 9.24 1.31 -0.59
C ILE A 13 8.63 0.48 -1.71
N GLY A 14 9.41 -0.43 -2.28
CA GLY A 14 8.92 -1.47 -3.17
C GLY A 14 8.35 -2.63 -2.34
N ILE A 15 7.18 -3.12 -2.71
CA ILE A 15 6.53 -4.27 -2.06
C ILE A 15 6.40 -5.36 -3.11
N ASN A 16 7.03 -6.51 -2.86
CA ASN A 16 6.83 -7.69 -3.70
C ASN A 16 5.51 -8.37 -3.32
N MET A 17 4.66 -8.62 -4.31
CA MET A 17 3.37 -9.26 -4.10
C MET A 17 2.90 -9.99 -5.38
N LYS A 18 1.92 -10.88 -5.23
CA LYS A 18 1.26 -11.54 -6.36
C LYS A 18 0.52 -10.51 -7.22
N LEU A 19 0.54 -10.70 -8.54
CA LEU A 19 -0.09 -9.81 -9.51
C LEU A 19 -1.58 -9.58 -9.23
N ASP A 20 -2.32 -10.63 -8.91
CA ASP A 20 -3.76 -10.53 -8.64
C ASP A 20 -4.08 -9.62 -7.44
N MET A 21 -3.22 -9.62 -6.42
CA MET A 21 -3.38 -8.71 -5.28
C MET A 21 -3.08 -7.27 -5.68
N ALA A 22 -2.06 -7.04 -6.51
CA ALA A 22 -1.76 -5.71 -7.03
C ALA A 22 -2.93 -5.15 -7.86
N ASN A 23 -3.49 -5.97 -8.75
CA ASN A 23 -4.65 -5.60 -9.57
C ASN A 23 -5.87 -5.23 -8.70
N GLU A 24 -6.12 -5.98 -7.64
CA GLU A 24 -7.24 -5.69 -6.73
C GLU A 24 -7.03 -4.38 -5.95
N LEU A 25 -5.79 -4.09 -5.52
CA LEU A 25 -5.45 -2.81 -4.87
C LEU A 25 -5.68 -1.63 -5.83
N GLU A 26 -5.25 -1.75 -7.09
CA GLU A 26 -5.46 -0.73 -8.12
C GLU A 26 -6.95 -0.54 -8.45
N ARG A 27 -7.70 -1.63 -8.60
CA ARG A 27 -9.15 -1.59 -8.87
C ARG A 27 -9.90 -0.84 -7.76
N ARG A 28 -9.59 -1.14 -6.50
CA ARG A 28 -10.19 -0.47 -5.35
C ARG A 28 -9.80 1.00 -5.26
N ALA A 29 -8.51 1.30 -5.41
CA ALA A 29 -8.03 2.69 -5.43
C ALA A 29 -8.74 3.52 -6.53
N LYS A 30 -8.89 2.94 -7.73
CA LYS A 30 -9.61 3.55 -8.86
C LYS A 30 -11.09 3.80 -8.53
N SER A 31 -11.77 2.83 -7.90
CA SER A 31 -13.17 3.01 -7.49
C SER A 31 -13.38 4.14 -6.47
N MET A 32 -12.35 4.44 -5.67
CA MET A 32 -12.33 5.51 -4.68
C MET A 32 -11.75 6.83 -5.22
N GLN A 33 -11.37 6.87 -6.50
CA GLN A 33 -10.73 8.03 -7.15
C GLN A 33 -9.46 8.54 -6.44
N ILE A 34 -8.67 7.62 -5.86
CA ILE A 34 -7.39 7.92 -5.22
C ILE A 34 -6.25 7.14 -5.86
N SER A 35 -5.00 7.57 -5.62
CA SER A 35 -3.83 6.81 -6.11
C SER A 35 -3.66 5.50 -5.34
N THR A 36 -3.14 4.47 -6.01
CA THR A 36 -2.82 3.18 -5.37
C THR A 36 -1.90 3.35 -4.18
N GLY A 37 -0.92 4.26 -4.27
CA GLY A 37 -0.04 4.58 -3.14
C GLY A 37 -0.78 5.21 -1.94
N ALA A 38 -1.77 6.07 -2.17
CA ALA A 38 -2.60 6.62 -1.10
C ALA A 38 -3.48 5.54 -0.47
N TYR A 39 -4.08 4.68 -1.28
CA TYR A 39 -4.88 3.56 -0.81
C TYR A 39 -4.07 2.57 0.04
N CYS A 40 -2.86 2.21 -0.40
CA CYS A 40 -1.95 1.36 0.37
C CYS A 40 -1.58 2.00 1.73
N LYS A 41 -1.34 3.31 1.77
CA LYS A 41 -1.08 4.02 3.05
C LYS A 41 -2.26 3.93 4.01
N ILE A 42 -3.48 4.09 3.52
CA ILE A 42 -4.70 4.00 4.33
C ILE A 42 -4.82 2.60 4.96
N ILE A 43 -4.70 1.55 4.14
CA ILE A 43 -4.83 0.17 4.65
C ILE A 43 -3.72 -0.15 5.65
N LEU A 44 -2.47 0.20 5.34
CA LEU A 44 -1.34 -0.05 6.24
C LEU A 44 -1.49 0.73 7.55
N GLY A 45 -1.96 1.97 7.51
CA GLY A 45 -2.28 2.76 8.69
C GLY A 45 -3.37 2.10 9.55
N GLN A 46 -4.50 1.74 8.94
CA GLN A 46 -5.58 1.01 9.62
C GLN A 46 -5.11 -0.30 10.24
N TRP A 47 -4.22 -1.02 9.56
CA TRP A 47 -3.65 -2.25 10.08
C TRP A 47 -2.77 -1.99 11.32
N ILE A 48 -1.89 -0.98 11.28
CA ILE A 48 -1.08 -0.57 12.44
C ILE A 48 -1.99 -0.17 13.63
N ASP A 49 -3.01 0.64 13.36
CA ASP A 49 -3.96 1.11 14.37
C ASP A 49 -4.78 -0.02 14.99
N SER A 50 -5.04 -1.08 14.22
CA SER A 50 -5.77 -2.25 14.70
C SER A 50 -5.02 -3.02 15.80
N LYS A 51 -3.72 -2.76 16.01
CA LYS A 51 -2.81 -3.49 16.94
C LYS A 51 -2.78 -5.01 16.73
N LYS A 52 -3.35 -5.52 15.64
CA LYS A 52 -3.31 -6.93 15.25
C LYS A 52 -1.95 -7.24 14.65
N LYS A 53 -0.99 -7.63 15.49
CA LYS A 53 0.29 -8.16 15.01
C LYS A 53 0.02 -9.31 14.03
N LEU A 54 0.50 -9.20 12.79
CA LEU A 54 0.67 -10.36 11.94
C LEU A 54 1.66 -11.27 12.65
N LYS A 55 1.19 -12.37 13.22
CA LYS A 55 2.06 -13.48 13.58
C LYS A 55 2.46 -14.14 12.27
N LEU A 56 3.56 -13.68 11.67
CA LEU A 56 4.27 -14.41 10.63
C LEU A 56 4.93 -15.61 11.30
N GLN A 57 4.11 -16.62 11.66
CA GLN A 57 4.61 -17.93 12.03
C GLN A 57 4.60 -18.76 10.74
N GLU A 58 5.78 -19.02 10.22
CA GLU A 58 5.98 -20.07 9.22
C GLU A 58 5.66 -21.41 9.89
N LYS A 59 4.86 -22.25 9.23
CA LYS A 59 4.65 -23.65 9.61
C LYS A 59 5.56 -24.53 8.78
#